data_AF-A0A2N6U451-F1
#
_entry.id   AF-A0A2N6U451-F1
#
_cell.length_a   1.000
_cell.length_b   1.000
_cell.length_c   1.000
_cell.angle_alpha   90.00
_cell.angle_beta   90.00
_cell.angle_gamma   90.00
#
_symmetry.space_group_name_H-M   'P 1'
#
loop_
_entity.id
_entity.type
_entity.pdbx_description
1 polymer ?
#
loop_
_entity_poly.entity_id
_entity_poly.type
_entity_poly.pdbx_seq_one_letter_code
_entity_poly.pdbx_strand_id
1 'polypeptide(L)'
;MLRPEYLESESRTGRGQKQLWDATDVNVAPLLMLLIAALAGCAGVVLALVLAWMRRRGASQWWVAKPLVDSEFANAPERIVLLILPLAAQTLIVGALAVLAAALAALLGAPTALINGLLLGALALEVVVWLVIAIPTAHSSVLPLWMYPAWLRGQRAADRERFQREARARRARR
;
A
#
# COMPACT_ATOMS: atom_id res chain seq x y z
N MET A 1 -25.33 59.90 -23.97
CA MET A 1 -26.02 59.01 -24.92
C MET A 1 -24.96 58.23 -25.70
N LEU A 2 -24.72 56.97 -25.32
CA LEU A 2 -23.79 56.08 -26.03
C LEU A 2 -24.55 55.37 -27.16
N ARG A 3 -23.94 55.32 -28.37
CA ARG A 3 -24.57 54.73 -29.56
C ARG A 3 -24.79 53.22 -29.36
N PRO A 4 -25.94 52.66 -29.79
CA PRO A 4 -26.28 51.25 -29.62
C PRO A 4 -25.33 50.26 -30.32
N GLU A 5 -24.52 50.74 -31.27
CA GLU A 5 -23.54 49.92 -32.01
C GLU A 5 -22.38 49.40 -31.14
N TYR A 6 -22.13 49.98 -29.97
CA TYR A 6 -21.06 49.53 -29.07
C TYR A 6 -21.44 48.36 -28.17
N LEU A 7 -22.72 48.05 -28.00
CA LEU A 7 -23.17 46.96 -27.12
C LEU A 7 -23.16 45.58 -27.79
N GLU A 8 -23.20 45.52 -29.13
CA GLU A 8 -23.19 44.23 -29.84
C GLU A 8 -21.79 43.60 -29.96
N SER A 9 -20.73 44.42 -30.02
CA SER A 9 -19.35 43.92 -30.19
C SER A 9 -18.84 43.18 -28.94
N GLU A 10 -19.24 43.62 -27.75
CA GLU A 10 -18.85 43.03 -26.46
C GLU A 10 -19.50 41.65 -26.22
N SER A 11 -20.69 41.42 -26.80
CA SER A 11 -21.41 40.14 -26.67
C SER A 11 -20.86 39.02 -27.57
N ARG A 12 -20.09 39.36 -28.61
CA ARG A 12 -19.45 38.40 -29.53
C ARG A 12 -18.07 37.98 -29.03
N THR A 13 -17.29 38.90 -28.48
CA THR A 13 -15.98 38.59 -27.85
C THR A 13 -16.14 37.73 -26.60
N GLY A 14 -17.13 38.01 -25.75
CA GLY A 14 -17.39 37.19 -24.55
C GLY A 14 -17.83 35.74 -24.85
N ARG A 15 -18.58 35.52 -25.94
CA ARG A 15 -19.01 34.17 -26.37
C ARG A 15 -17.88 33.36 -27.00
N GLY A 16 -17.05 33.99 -27.85
CA GLY A 16 -15.89 33.34 -28.43
C GLY A 16 -14.82 33.00 -27.39
N GLN A 17 -14.65 33.87 -26.38
CA GLN A 17 -13.72 33.62 -25.28
C GLN A 17 -14.19 32.48 -24.37
N LYS A 18 -15.49 32.41 -24.03
CA LYS A 18 -16.06 31.25 -23.30
C LYS A 18 -15.87 29.93 -24.03
N GLN A 19 -16.10 29.89 -25.35
CA GLN A 19 -15.88 28.68 -26.15
C GLN A 19 -14.40 28.26 -26.22
N LEU A 20 -13.47 29.22 -26.17
CA LEU A 20 -12.03 28.92 -26.16
C LEU A 20 -11.57 28.31 -24.82
N TRP A 21 -12.19 28.72 -23.71
CA TRP A 21 -11.95 28.14 -22.39
C TRP A 21 -12.64 26.77 -22.22
N ASP A 22 -13.86 26.60 -22.75
CA ASP A 22 -14.54 25.29 -22.76
C ASP A 22 -13.81 24.26 -23.67
N ALA A 23 -13.10 24.72 -24.69
CA ALA A 23 -12.31 23.85 -25.59
C ALA A 23 -10.94 23.43 -25.01
N THR A 24 -10.48 24.07 -23.93
CA THR A 24 -9.23 23.71 -23.23
C THR A 24 -9.44 22.94 -21.93
N ASP A 25 -10.65 22.41 -21.70
CA ASP A 25 -10.92 21.37 -20.70
C ASP A 25 -10.37 20.01 -21.19
N VAL A 26 -9.06 19.97 -21.47
CA VAL A 26 -8.34 18.71 -21.58
C VAL A 26 -8.42 18.06 -20.21
N ASN A 27 -9.27 17.04 -20.09
CA ASN A 27 -9.40 16.29 -18.85
C ASN A 27 -8.06 15.57 -18.57
N VAL A 28 -7.18 16.23 -17.82
CA VAL A 28 -5.85 15.73 -17.43
C VAL A 28 -5.91 14.75 -16.25
N ALA A 29 -7.07 14.62 -15.60
CA ALA A 29 -7.27 13.72 -14.47
C ALA A 29 -6.84 12.26 -14.78
N PRO A 30 -7.26 11.61 -15.88
CA PRO A 30 -6.79 10.26 -16.21
C PRO A 30 -5.27 10.19 -16.40
N LEU A 31 -4.63 11.21 -16.99
CA LEU A 31 -3.18 11.25 -17.17
C LEU A 31 -2.44 11.33 -15.83
N LEU A 32 -2.94 12.15 -14.90
CA LEU A 32 -2.41 12.24 -13.54
C LEU A 32 -2.60 10.92 -12.77
N MET A 33 -3.74 10.26 -12.92
CA MET A 33 -3.99 8.95 -12.31
C MET A 33 -3.03 7.89 -12.84
N LEU A 34 -2.75 7.87 -14.14
CA LEU A 34 -1.75 6.98 -14.74
C LEU A 34 -0.36 7.24 -14.18
N LEU A 35 0.05 8.50 -14.03
CA LEU A 35 1.34 8.85 -13.45
C LEU A 35 1.45 8.39 -11.99
N ILE A 36 0.42 8.63 -11.18
CA ILE A 36 0.37 8.19 -9.78
C ILE A 36 0.44 6.66 -9.70
N ALA A 37 -0.32 5.95 -10.52
CA ALA A 37 -0.30 4.50 -10.59
C ALA A 37 1.09 3.97 -10.97
N ALA A 38 1.74 4.56 -11.98
CA ALA A 38 3.08 4.17 -12.39
C ALA A 38 4.10 4.38 -11.27
N LEU A 39 4.10 5.55 -10.62
CA LEU A 39 5.03 5.86 -9.54
C LEU A 39 4.82 4.95 -8.33
N ALA A 40 3.57 4.78 -7.88
CA ALA A 40 3.24 3.92 -6.76
C ALA A 40 3.56 2.44 -7.05
N GLY A 41 3.25 1.97 -8.26
CA GLY A 41 3.53 0.61 -8.70
C GLY A 41 5.02 0.33 -8.77
N CYS A 42 5.80 1.24 -9.37
CA CYS A 42 7.25 1.16 -9.40
C CYS A 42 7.85 1.16 -7.99
N ALA A 43 7.39 2.06 -7.10
CA ALA A 43 7.84 2.09 -5.72
C ALA A 43 7.54 0.77 -4.99
N GLY A 44 6.33 0.22 -5.16
CA GLY A 44 5.93 -1.06 -4.57
C GLY A 44 6.78 -2.24 -5.09
N VAL A 45 7.02 -2.31 -6.40
CA VAL A 45 7.87 -3.36 -7.02
C VAL A 45 9.32 -3.24 -6.56
N VAL A 46 9.89 -2.03 -6.57
CA VAL A 46 11.26 -1.80 -6.06
C VAL A 46 11.35 -2.21 -4.60
N LEU A 47 10.38 -1.83 -3.78
CA LEU A 47 10.33 -2.22 -2.37
C LEU A 47 10.26 -3.75 -2.21
N ALA A 48 9.39 -4.43 -2.97
CA ALA A 48 9.28 -5.88 -2.95
C ALA A 48 10.59 -6.57 -3.36
N LEU A 49 11.27 -6.07 -4.39
CA LEU A 49 12.57 -6.59 -4.84
C LEU A 49 13.66 -6.38 -3.80
N VAL A 50 13.71 -5.20 -3.17
CA VAL A 50 14.66 -4.91 -2.08
C VAL A 50 14.41 -5.86 -0.91
N LEU A 51 13.16 -6.07 -0.52
CA LEU A 51 12.80 -7.00 0.56
C LEU A 51 13.16 -8.45 0.21
N ALA A 52 12.88 -8.89 -1.02
CA ALA A 52 13.26 -10.23 -1.49
C ALA A 52 14.79 -10.42 -1.51
N TRP A 53 15.52 -9.39 -1.96
CA TRP A 53 16.98 -9.38 -1.96
C TRP A 53 17.54 -9.43 -0.53
N MET A 54 17.03 -8.59 0.38
CA MET A 54 17.42 -8.59 1.80
C MET A 54 17.16 -9.96 2.44
N ARG A 55 15.99 -10.55 2.16
CA ARG A 55 15.58 -11.86 2.67
C ARG A 55 16.50 -12.97 2.18
N ARG A 56 16.99 -12.89 0.94
CA ARG A 56 17.91 -13.87 0.34
C ARG A 56 19.37 -13.71 0.77
N ARG A 57 19.87 -12.47 0.85
CA ARG A 57 21.28 -12.16 1.15
C ARG A 57 21.59 -12.07 2.65
N GLY A 58 20.57 -12.08 3.51
CA GLY A 58 20.76 -11.92 4.95
C GLY A 58 21.17 -10.51 5.35
N ALA A 59 21.05 -9.50 4.48
CA ALA A 59 21.36 -8.10 4.81
C ALA A 59 20.50 -7.57 5.98
N SER A 60 19.31 -8.15 6.16
CA SER A 60 18.44 -7.87 7.32
C SER A 60 18.94 -8.49 8.63
N GLN A 61 19.96 -9.36 8.63
CA GLN A 61 20.52 -9.94 9.85
C GLN A 61 21.00 -8.87 10.81
N TRP A 62 21.64 -7.81 10.30
CA TRP A 62 22.16 -6.73 11.16
C TRP A 62 21.06 -5.99 11.94
N TRP A 63 19.85 -5.97 11.39
CA TRP A 63 18.68 -5.27 11.95
C TRP A 63 17.78 -6.20 12.77
N VAL A 64 17.72 -7.48 12.42
CA VAL A 64 16.71 -8.44 12.90
C VAL A 64 17.31 -9.57 13.75
N ALA A 65 18.61 -9.88 13.64
CA ALA A 65 19.26 -10.96 14.41
C ALA A 65 19.59 -10.56 15.86
N LYS A 66 18.74 -9.75 16.48
CA LYS A 66 18.85 -9.42 17.91
C LYS A 66 18.09 -10.47 18.73
N PRO A 67 18.60 -10.85 19.92
CA PRO A 67 17.87 -11.73 20.83
C PRO A 67 16.53 -11.09 21.20
N LEU A 68 15.45 -11.88 21.21
CA LEU A 68 14.14 -11.38 21.64
C LEU A 68 14.21 -11.02 23.11
N VAL A 69 13.82 -9.80 23.42
CA VAL A 69 13.61 -9.35 24.79
C VAL A 69 12.12 -9.46 25.09
N ASP A 70 11.78 -9.72 26.35
CA ASP A 70 10.42 -9.79 26.91
C ASP A 70 9.74 -8.39 26.93
N SER A 71 9.82 -7.66 25.80
CA SER A 71 9.27 -6.32 25.59
C SER A 71 8.65 -6.25 24.20
N GLU A 72 7.38 -5.82 24.12
CA GLU A 72 6.64 -5.68 22.87
C GLU A 72 7.31 -4.73 21.87
N PHE A 73 8.02 -3.71 22.36
CA PHE A 73 8.67 -2.69 21.53
C PHE A 73 10.10 -3.07 21.11
N ALA A 74 10.79 -3.93 21.85
CA ALA A 74 12.15 -4.36 21.51
C ALA A 74 12.19 -5.13 20.17
N ASN A 75 11.07 -5.74 19.78
CA ASN A 75 10.94 -6.55 18.58
C ASN A 75 10.26 -5.80 17.41
N ALA A 76 10.07 -4.49 17.55
CA ALA A 76 9.47 -3.64 16.51
C ALA A 76 10.22 -3.68 15.15
N PRO A 77 11.56 -3.67 15.08
CA PRO A 77 12.28 -3.71 13.79
C PRO A 77 11.98 -4.99 13.01
N GLU A 78 11.87 -6.12 13.70
CA GLU A 78 11.54 -7.41 13.10
C GLU A 78 10.13 -7.41 12.51
N ARG A 79 9.15 -6.89 13.24
CA ARG A 79 7.77 -6.72 12.74
C ARG A 79 7.72 -5.77 11.55
N ILE A 80 8.47 -4.67 11.59
CA ILE A 80 8.51 -3.72 10.48
C ILE A 80 9.07 -4.39 9.22
N VAL A 81 10.22 -5.06 9.32
CA VAL A 81 10.91 -5.67 8.17
C VAL A 81 10.19 -6.89 7.61
N LEU A 82 9.63 -7.74 8.48
CA LEU A 82 9.06 -9.02 8.06
C LEU A 82 7.55 -8.99 7.79
N LEU A 83 6.84 -7.97 8.28
CA LEU A 83 5.39 -7.85 8.12
C LEU A 83 5.00 -6.53 7.46
N ILE A 84 5.33 -5.40 8.08
CA ILE A 84 4.77 -4.09 7.65
C ILE A 84 5.30 -3.70 6.28
N LEU A 85 6.60 -3.84 6.04
CA LEU A 85 7.22 -3.50 4.76
C LEU A 85 6.70 -4.37 3.59
N PRO A 86 6.63 -5.71 3.71
CA PRO A 86 6.00 -6.55 2.70
C PRO A 86 4.54 -6.20 2.43
N LEU A 87 3.75 -5.94 3.48
CA LEU A 87 2.36 -5.50 3.31
C LEU A 87 2.28 -4.15 2.62
N ALA A 88 3.11 -3.18 3.01
CA ALA A 88 3.16 -1.88 2.34
C ALA A 88 3.54 -2.01 0.86
N ALA A 89 4.49 -2.87 0.52
CA ALA A 89 4.84 -3.15 -0.88
C ALA A 89 3.65 -3.73 -1.65
N GLN A 90 2.94 -4.70 -1.06
CA GLN A 90 1.72 -5.26 -1.64
C GLN A 90 0.63 -4.19 -1.83
N THR A 91 0.33 -3.40 -0.82
CA THR A 91 -0.70 -2.35 -0.88
C THR A 91 -0.38 -1.32 -1.96
N LEU A 92 0.89 -0.93 -2.11
CA LEU A 92 1.32 -0.03 -3.19
C LEU A 92 1.07 -0.65 -4.57
N ILE A 93 1.40 -1.93 -4.76
CA ILE A 93 1.20 -2.62 -6.04
C ILE A 93 -0.30 -2.78 -6.34
N VAL A 94 -1.09 -3.25 -5.38
CA VAL A 94 -2.54 -3.45 -5.54
C VAL A 94 -3.24 -2.11 -5.78
N GLY A 95 -2.89 -1.09 -5.00
CA GLY A 95 -3.41 0.27 -5.17
C GLY A 95 -3.04 0.87 -6.52
N ALA A 96 -1.80 0.69 -6.98
CA ALA A 96 -1.37 1.13 -8.30
C ALA A 96 -2.15 0.45 -9.43
N LEU A 97 -2.36 -0.86 -9.35
CA LEU A 97 -3.16 -1.61 -10.34
C LEU A 97 -4.62 -1.15 -10.34
N ALA A 98 -5.19 -0.88 -9.17
CA ALA A 98 -6.53 -0.34 -9.02
C ALA A 98 -6.65 1.04 -9.70
N VAL A 99 -5.75 1.97 -9.39
CA VAL A 99 -5.75 3.31 -9.99
C VAL A 99 -5.49 3.24 -11.50
N LEU A 100 -4.60 2.36 -11.95
CA LEU A 100 -4.34 2.11 -13.37
C LEU A 100 -5.60 1.64 -14.10
N ALA A 101 -6.32 0.67 -13.54
CA ALA A 101 -7.55 0.16 -14.11
C ALA A 101 -8.63 1.26 -14.20
N ALA A 102 -8.74 2.09 -13.17
CA ALA A 102 -9.66 3.23 -13.15
C ALA A 102 -9.33 4.26 -14.24
N ALA A 103 -8.05 4.60 -14.39
CA ALA A 103 -7.59 5.56 -15.38
C ALA A 103 -7.78 5.05 -16.82
N LEU A 104 -7.45 3.78 -17.07
CA LEU A 104 -7.67 3.15 -18.37
C LEU A 104 -9.15 3.08 -18.73
N ALA A 105 -10.00 2.75 -17.76
CA ALA A 105 -11.43 2.73 -17.97
C ALA A 105 -12.01 4.10 -18.35
N ALA A 106 -11.55 5.16 -17.67
CA ALA A 106 -11.95 6.52 -17.98
C ALA A 106 -11.53 6.94 -19.40
N LEU A 107 -10.32 6.56 -19.83
CA LEU A 107 -9.82 6.84 -21.18
C LEU A 107 -10.55 6.05 -22.27
N LEU A 108 -10.96 4.81 -21.97
CA LEU A 108 -11.62 3.90 -22.91
C LEU A 108 -13.15 4.05 -22.93
N GLY A 109 -13.73 4.94 -22.11
CA GLY A 109 -15.17 5.14 -22.02
C GLY A 109 -15.93 3.94 -21.43
N ALA A 110 -15.26 3.13 -20.59
CA ALA A 110 -15.84 1.94 -20.01
C ALA A 110 -16.88 2.27 -18.91
N PRO A 111 -17.87 1.37 -18.66
CA PRO A 111 -18.92 1.63 -17.68
C PRO A 111 -18.37 1.67 -16.25
N THR A 112 -18.39 2.84 -15.65
CA THR A 112 -17.79 3.15 -14.33
C THR A 112 -18.31 2.28 -13.19
N ALA A 113 -19.55 1.79 -13.26
CA ALA A 113 -20.15 0.94 -12.23
C ALA A 113 -19.38 -0.37 -12.00
N LEU A 114 -18.93 -1.04 -13.08
CA LEU A 114 -18.21 -2.30 -12.98
C LEU A 114 -16.79 -2.10 -12.41
N ILE A 115 -16.10 -1.05 -12.85
CA ILE A 115 -14.78 -0.69 -12.32
C ILE A 115 -14.88 -0.31 -10.85
N ASN A 116 -15.84 0.52 -10.46
CA ASN A 116 -16.02 0.91 -9.06
C ASN A 116 -16.28 -0.31 -8.16
N GLY A 117 -17.08 -1.28 -8.62
CA GLY A 117 -17.29 -2.54 -7.92
C GLY A 117 -15.99 -3.34 -7.74
N LEU A 118 -15.18 -3.46 -8.79
CA LEU A 118 -13.89 -4.15 -8.73
C LEU A 118 -12.89 -3.44 -7.81
N LEU A 119 -12.83 -2.10 -7.84
CA LEU A 119 -11.97 -1.30 -6.97
C LEU A 119 -12.34 -1.47 -5.50
N LEU A 120 -13.64 -1.38 -5.19
CA LEU A 120 -14.15 -1.60 -3.83
C LEU A 120 -13.89 -3.04 -3.36
N GLY A 121 -14.08 -4.02 -4.23
CA GLY A 121 -13.77 -5.43 -3.94
C GLY A 121 -12.27 -5.65 -3.65
N ALA A 122 -11.39 -5.07 -4.46
CA ALA A 122 -9.94 -5.15 -4.26
C ALA A 122 -9.51 -4.47 -2.96
N LEU A 123 -10.06 -3.30 -2.65
CA LEU A 123 -9.80 -2.59 -1.40
C LEU A 123 -10.30 -3.37 -0.18
N ALA A 124 -11.50 -3.92 -0.25
CA ALA A 124 -12.05 -4.74 0.82
C ALA A 124 -11.20 -5.99 1.07
N LEU A 125 -10.75 -6.66 -0.01
CA LEU A 125 -9.84 -7.80 0.09
C LEU A 125 -8.51 -7.40 0.74
N GLU A 126 -7.94 -6.27 0.35
CA GLU A 126 -6.69 -5.76 0.93
C GLU A 126 -6.85 -5.50 2.45
N VAL A 127 -7.96 -4.88 2.86
CA VAL A 127 -8.27 -4.67 4.28
C VAL A 127 -8.41 -6.01 5.02
N VAL A 128 -9.09 -7.00 4.43
CA VAL A 128 -9.21 -8.34 5.02
C VAL A 128 -7.84 -8.99 5.18
N VAL A 129 -6.96 -8.90 4.18
CA VAL A 129 -5.59 -9.41 4.26
C VAL A 129 -4.82 -8.72 5.40
N TRP A 130 -4.94 -7.39 5.52
CA TRP A 130 -4.35 -6.64 6.64
C TRP A 130 -4.86 -7.14 7.99
N LEU A 131 -6.18 -7.32 8.16
CA LEU A 131 -6.75 -7.78 9.43
C LEU A 131 -6.30 -9.21 9.78
N VAL A 132 -6.35 -10.13 8.81
CA VAL A 132 -5.98 -11.54 8.98
C VAL A 132 -4.51 -11.68 9.38
N ILE A 133 -3.63 -10.81 8.90
CA ILE A 133 -2.20 -10.89 9.22
C ILE A 133 -1.83 -10.03 10.44
N ALA A 134 -2.40 -8.83 10.59
CA ALA A 134 -2.07 -7.91 11.67
C ALA A 134 -2.61 -8.38 13.03
N ILE A 135 -3.83 -8.92 13.11
CA ILE A 135 -4.45 -9.33 14.38
C ILE A 135 -3.64 -10.44 15.08
N PRO A 136 -3.29 -11.57 14.42
CA PRO A 136 -2.46 -12.59 15.04
C PRO A 136 -1.08 -12.07 15.41
N THR A 137 -0.54 -11.16 14.60
CA THR A 137 0.79 -10.60 14.80
C THR A 137 0.86 -9.67 16.00
N ALA A 138 -0.15 -8.80 16.19
CA ALA A 138 -0.19 -7.82 17.28
C ALA A 138 -0.07 -8.50 18.65
N HIS A 139 -0.78 -9.62 18.84
CA HIS A 139 -0.81 -10.38 20.10
C HIS A 139 0.29 -11.44 20.23
N SER A 140 1.14 -11.62 19.23
CA SER A 140 2.17 -12.66 19.24
C SER A 140 3.54 -12.11 19.64
N SER A 141 4.13 -12.62 20.72
CA SER A 141 5.51 -12.28 21.11
C SER A 141 6.54 -12.79 20.07
N VAL A 142 6.20 -13.84 19.34
CA VAL A 142 7.00 -14.44 18.26
C VAL A 142 6.11 -14.58 17.02
N LEU A 143 6.56 -14.09 15.87
CA LEU A 143 5.81 -14.21 14.63
C LEU A 143 5.66 -15.69 14.21
N PRO A 144 4.66 -16.02 13.39
CA PRO A 144 4.54 -17.36 12.82
C PRO A 144 5.83 -17.80 12.10
N LEU A 145 6.28 -19.04 12.36
CA LEU A 145 7.59 -19.51 11.88
C LEU A 145 7.74 -19.51 10.36
N TRP A 146 6.63 -19.60 9.61
CA TRP A 146 6.61 -19.54 8.15
C TRP A 146 6.93 -18.15 7.60
N MET A 147 6.69 -17.08 8.38
CA MET A 147 7.03 -15.71 7.99
C MET A 147 8.54 -15.47 8.03
N TYR A 148 9.28 -16.26 8.80
CA TYR A 148 10.73 -16.11 8.93
C TYR A 148 11.51 -16.69 7.74
N PRO A 149 12.58 -16.01 7.30
CA PRO A 149 13.53 -16.60 6.38
C PRO A 149 14.25 -17.80 7.01
N ALA A 150 14.78 -18.69 6.18
CA ALA A 150 15.37 -19.96 6.63
C ALA A 150 16.48 -19.79 7.68
N TRP A 151 17.30 -18.74 7.55
CA TRP A 151 18.40 -18.44 8.47
C TRP A 151 17.94 -17.98 9.87
N LEU A 152 16.71 -17.44 10.00
CA LEU A 152 16.17 -16.95 11.28
C LEU A 152 15.25 -17.97 11.96
N ARG A 153 14.70 -18.92 11.19
CA ARG A 153 13.75 -19.92 11.68
C ARG A 153 14.28 -20.75 12.85
N GLY A 154 15.54 -21.19 12.79
CA GLY A 154 16.15 -22.01 13.86
C GLY A 154 16.24 -21.25 15.19
N GLN A 155 16.71 -20.01 15.14
CA GLN A 155 16.83 -19.14 16.33
C GLN A 155 15.45 -18.86 16.95
N ARG A 156 14.46 -18.49 16.13
CA ARG A 156 13.11 -18.15 16.61
C ARG A 156 12.32 -19.37 17.09
N ALA A 157 12.60 -20.56 16.58
CA ALA A 157 12.04 -21.81 17.12
C ALA A 157 12.52 -22.06 18.55
N ALA A 158 13.83 -21.88 18.82
CA ALA A 158 14.39 -22.01 20.16
C ALA A 158 13.82 -20.96 21.13
N ASP A 159 13.68 -19.70 20.68
CA ASP A 159 13.07 -18.64 21.49
C ASP A 159 11.62 -18.96 21.84
N ARG A 160 10.83 -19.45 20.87
CA ARG A 160 9.44 -19.85 21.09
C ARG A 160 9.32 -20.98 22.11
N GLU A 161 10.20 -21.98 22.05
CA GLU A 161 10.23 -23.05 23.07
C GLU A 161 10.57 -22.50 24.45
N ARG A 162 11.54 -21.58 24.55
CA ARG A 162 11.91 -20.95 25.81
C ARG A 162 10.71 -20.22 26.43
N PHE A 163 10.02 -19.38 25.67
CA PHE A 163 8.82 -18.68 26.17
C PHE A 163 7.70 -19.64 26.58
N GLN A 164 7.52 -20.75 25.86
CA GLN A 164 6.54 -21.77 26.25
C GLN A 164 6.91 -22.46 27.57
N ARG A 165 8.20 -22.78 27.78
CA ARG A 165 8.69 -23.35 29.05
C ARG A 165 8.49 -22.38 30.21
N GLU A 166 8.82 -21.11 30.01
CA GLU A 166 8.62 -20.06 31.02
C GLU A 166 7.13 -19.83 31.33
N ALA A 167 6.26 -19.81 30.32
CA ALA A 167 4.82 -19.69 30.52
C ALA A 167 4.22 -20.89 31.29
N ARG A 168 4.68 -22.11 30.99
CA ARG A 168 4.29 -23.32 31.74
C ARG A 168 4.75 -23.26 33.20
N ALA A 169 6.00 -22.84 33.44
CA ALA A 169 6.53 -22.67 34.79
C ALA A 169 5.76 -21.61 35.59
N ARG A 170 5.34 -20.50 34.96
CA ARG A 170 4.50 -19.47 35.60
C ARG A 170 3.10 -20.00 35.95
N ARG A 171 2.52 -20.85 35.11
CA ARG A 171 1.22 -21.49 35.38
C ARG A 171 1.30 -22.52 36.52
N ALA A 172 2.41 -23.25 36.65
CA ALA A 172 2.60 -24.24 37.71
C ALA A 172 2.82 -23.62 39.11
N ARG A 173 3.12 -22.31 39.18
CA ARG A 173 3.31 -21.58 40.45
C ARG A 173 2.06 -20.83 40.92
N ARG A 174 0.97 -20.86 40.15
CA ARG A 174 -0.33 -20.27 40.50
C ARG A 174 -1.27 -21.38 40.92
#